data_AF-G4YXD1-F1
#
_entry.id   AF-G4YXD1-F1
#
_cell.length_a   1.000
_cell.length_b   1.000
_cell.length_c   1.000
_cell.angle_alpha   90.00
_cell.angle_beta   90.00
_cell.angle_gamma   90.00
#
_symmetry.space_group_name_H-M   'P 1'
#
loop_
_entity.id
_entity.type
_entity.pdbx_description
1 polymer ?
#
loop_
_entity_poly.entity_id
_entity_poly.type
_entity_poly.pdbx_seq_one_letter_code
_entity_poly.pdbx_strand_id
1 'polypeptide(L)'
;MAPPQYTGSWYGTKMDNKAPVMQGSFDLYAEELKTFLVNLELWGVVEDAAAVRATVSDAQFCRMSNLARGAILRGVPKADAELICHEQSAQEMWTAFVDKQTKREYANYIFARQRLVANPFTPDRSMDDWLREMQLLR
;
A
#
# COMPACT_ATOMS: atom_id res chain seq x y z
N MET A 1 24.31 1.32 -36.35
CA MET A 1 24.29 2.09 -35.08
C MET A 1 23.70 1.17 -34.03
N ALA A 2 24.53 0.63 -33.13
CA ALA A 2 24.08 -0.31 -32.10
C ALA A 2 23.44 0.46 -30.94
N PRO A 3 22.39 -0.07 -30.28
CA PRO A 3 21.77 0.60 -29.15
C PRO A 3 22.72 0.63 -27.94
N PRO A 4 22.70 1.69 -27.12
CA PRO A 4 23.58 1.81 -25.96
C PRO A 4 23.25 0.74 -24.92
N GLN A 5 24.27 -0.01 -24.53
CA GLN A 5 24.22 -0.92 -23.38
C GLN A 5 24.20 -0.08 -22.11
N TYR A 6 23.05 0.01 -21.46
CA TYR A 6 22.95 0.60 -20.13
C TYR A 6 23.60 -0.36 -19.12
N THR A 7 24.86 -0.10 -18.79
CA THR A 7 25.50 -0.65 -17.60
C THR A 7 24.96 0.12 -16.39
N GLY A 8 23.74 -0.21 -15.97
CA GLY A 8 23.19 0.22 -14.70
C GLY A 8 23.93 -0.50 -13.58
N SER A 9 24.97 0.13 -13.05
CA SER A 9 25.62 -0.27 -11.80
C SER A 9 24.56 -0.29 -10.71
N TRP A 10 24.13 -1.50 -10.33
CA TRP A 10 23.24 -1.78 -9.23
C TRP A 10 23.82 -1.15 -7.95
N TYR A 11 23.30 0.02 -7.58
CA TYR A 11 23.56 0.60 -6.27
C TYR A 11 23.13 -0.43 -5.24
N GLY A 12 24.11 -1.09 -4.61
CA GLY A 12 24.42 -1.02 -3.17
C GLY A 12 23.30 -1.19 -2.14
N THR A 13 22.06 -1.40 -2.53
CA THR A 13 20.96 -1.73 -1.62
C THR A 13 21.09 -3.21 -1.37
N LYS A 14 21.69 -3.58 -0.23
CA LYS A 14 21.39 -4.88 0.37
C LYS A 14 19.86 -4.94 0.38
N MET A 15 19.25 -5.74 -0.48
CA MET A 15 17.84 -6.06 -0.33
C MET A 15 17.79 -6.81 0.99
N ASP A 16 17.50 -6.05 2.06
CA ASP A 16 17.08 -6.63 3.31
C ASP A 16 15.96 -7.59 2.89
N ASN A 17 16.13 -8.89 3.14
CA ASN A 17 15.29 -9.94 2.57
C ASN A 17 13.92 -10.01 3.28
N LYS A 18 13.43 -8.83 3.64
CA LYS A 18 12.45 -8.50 4.63
C LYS A 18 11.39 -7.71 3.90
N ALA A 19 10.14 -8.18 3.93
CA ALA A 19 9.04 -7.45 3.32
C ALA A 19 8.95 -6.01 3.89
N PRO A 20 8.58 -5.04 3.04
CA PRO A 20 8.50 -3.63 3.43
C PRO A 20 7.45 -3.43 4.54
N VAL A 21 7.60 -2.34 5.30
CA VAL A 21 6.69 -1.95 6.38
C VAL A 21 6.13 -0.58 6.06
N MET A 22 4.81 -0.43 6.19
CA MET A 22 4.11 0.82 5.91
C MET A 22 4.48 1.89 6.96
N GLN A 23 5.45 2.74 6.63
CA GLN A 23 5.86 3.90 7.42
C GLN A 23 5.40 5.23 6.81
N GLY A 24 5.06 5.23 5.52
CA GLY A 24 4.61 6.41 4.77
C GLY A 24 3.18 6.28 4.27
N SER A 25 2.89 6.89 3.12
CA SER A 25 1.59 6.76 2.46
C SER A 25 1.32 5.33 2.02
N PHE A 26 0.04 5.01 1.86
CA PHE A 26 -0.38 3.73 1.30
C PHE A 26 0.19 3.50 -0.10
N ASP A 27 0.21 4.53 -0.96
CA ASP A 27 0.73 4.42 -2.32
C ASP A 27 2.22 4.04 -2.35
N LEU A 28 3.03 4.65 -1.47
CA LEU A 28 4.45 4.30 -1.36
C LEU A 28 4.63 2.85 -0.94
N TYR A 29 3.91 2.43 0.11
CA TYR A 29 3.96 1.05 0.59
C TYR A 29 3.49 0.05 -0.47
N ALA A 30 2.46 0.38 -1.25
CA ALA A 30 1.94 -0.48 -2.31
C ALA A 30 2.98 -0.73 -3.41
N GLU A 31 3.69 0.31 -3.85
CA GLU A 31 4.75 0.17 -4.85
C GLU A 31 5.99 -0.55 -4.30
N GLU A 32 6.35 -0.32 -3.04
CA GLU A 32 7.44 -1.07 -2.38
C GLU A 32 7.10 -2.56 -2.26
N LEU A 33 5.87 -2.90 -1.84
CA LEU A 33 5.42 -4.28 -1.71
C LEU A 33 5.34 -4.97 -3.07
N LYS A 34 4.80 -4.28 -4.08
CA LYS A 34 4.74 -4.80 -5.45
C LYS A 34 6.14 -5.10 -5.98
N THR A 35 7.07 -4.15 -5.84
CA THR A 35 8.46 -4.34 -6.26
C THR A 35 9.11 -5.52 -5.55
N PHE A 36 8.92 -5.64 -4.23
CA PHE A 36 9.42 -6.76 -3.43
C PHE A 36 8.87 -8.11 -3.92
N LEU A 37 7.56 -8.21 -4.15
CA LEU A 37 6.92 -9.46 -4.59
C LEU A 37 7.23 -9.81 -6.05
N VAL A 38 7.41 -8.83 -6.93
CA VAL A 38 7.85 -9.05 -8.32
C VAL A 38 9.25 -9.67 -8.34
N ASN A 39 10.18 -9.17 -7.53
CA ASN A 39 11.54 -9.72 -7.44
C ASN A 39 11.58 -11.17 -6.91
N LEU A 40 10.51 -11.63 -6.26
CA LEU A 40 10.34 -12.99 -5.78
C LEU A 40 9.44 -13.85 -6.68
N GLU A 41 8.96 -13.32 -7.82
CA GLU A 41 8.00 -13.97 -8.71
C GLU A 41 6.66 -14.30 -8.03
N LEU A 42 6.29 -13.55 -7.00
CA LEU A 42 5.08 -13.79 -6.19
C LEU A 42 3.93 -12.85 -6.54
N TRP A 43 4.17 -11.70 -7.19
CA TRP A 43 3.12 -10.69 -7.42
C TRP A 43 1.88 -11.23 -8.14
N GLY A 44 2.05 -12.21 -9.04
CA GLY A 44 0.95 -12.83 -9.76
C GLY A 44 -0.15 -13.40 -8.87
N VAL A 45 0.17 -13.92 -7.67
CA VAL A 45 -0.85 -14.47 -6.74
C VAL A 45 -1.66 -13.38 -6.03
N VAL A 46 -1.21 -12.13 -6.10
CA VAL A 46 -1.90 -10.95 -5.57
C VAL A 46 -2.72 -10.27 -6.66
N GLU A 47 -2.19 -10.20 -7.88
CA GLU A 47 -2.83 -9.54 -9.03
C GLU A 47 -3.91 -10.40 -9.69
N ASP A 48 -3.59 -11.65 -10.02
CA ASP A 48 -4.50 -12.59 -10.67
C ASP A 48 -4.22 -14.03 -10.18
N ALA A 49 -4.77 -14.35 -9.01
CA ALA A 49 -4.60 -15.67 -8.42
C ALA A 49 -5.17 -16.79 -9.30
N ALA A 50 -6.20 -16.51 -10.09
CA ALA A 50 -6.83 -17.49 -10.97
C ALA A 50 -5.90 -17.87 -12.13
N ALA A 51 -5.28 -16.89 -12.78
CA ALA A 51 -4.31 -17.13 -13.84
C ALA A 51 -3.09 -17.93 -13.34
N VAL A 52 -2.55 -17.58 -12.16
CA VAL A 52 -1.43 -18.35 -11.59
C VAL A 52 -1.85 -19.78 -11.26
N ARG A 53 -3.00 -19.98 -10.61
CA ARG A 53 -3.50 -21.32 -10.27
C ARG A 53 -3.73 -22.21 -11.50
N ALA A 54 -4.02 -21.65 -12.67
CA ALA A 54 -4.16 -22.40 -13.91
C ALA A 54 -2.82 -22.90 -14.49
N THR A 55 -1.70 -22.31 -14.09
CA THR A 55 -0.36 -22.59 -14.67
C THR A 55 0.54 -23.43 -13.78
N VAL A 56 0.35 -23.39 -12.46
CA VAL A 56 1.19 -24.08 -11.48
C VAL A 56 0.41 -25.16 -10.73
N SER A 57 1.12 -26.12 -10.12
CA SER A 57 0.49 -27.10 -9.24
C SER A 57 -0.15 -26.44 -8.01
N ASP A 58 -1.22 -27.03 -7.46
CA ASP A 58 -1.87 -26.52 -6.24
C ASP A 58 -0.89 -26.34 -5.08
N ALA A 59 0.04 -27.27 -4.90
CA ALA A 59 1.06 -27.18 -3.84
C ALA A 59 1.99 -25.98 -4.05
N GLN A 60 2.34 -25.66 -5.30
CA GLN A 60 3.16 -24.49 -5.62
C GLN A 60 2.37 -23.20 -5.41
N PHE A 61 1.12 -23.15 -5.89
CA PHE A 61 0.23 -22.02 -5.66
C PHE A 61 0.06 -21.72 -4.17
N CYS A 62 -0.21 -22.73 -3.34
CA CYS A 62 -0.36 -22.57 -1.89
C CYS A 62 0.90 -22.00 -1.24
N ARG A 63 2.09 -22.44 -1.66
CA ARG A 63 3.36 -21.89 -1.15
C ARG A 63 3.52 -20.41 -1.52
N MET A 64 3.31 -20.08 -2.79
CA MET A 64 3.43 -18.70 -3.28
C MET A 64 2.44 -17.77 -2.58
N SER A 65 1.18 -18.21 -2.48
CA SER A 65 0.12 -17.48 -1.77
C SER A 65 0.50 -17.24 -0.30
N ASN A 66 0.95 -18.28 0.42
CA ASN A 66 1.34 -18.13 1.83
C ASN A 66 2.52 -17.16 2.03
N LEU A 67 3.51 -17.16 1.13
CA LEU A 67 4.62 -16.21 1.17
C LEU A 67 4.14 -14.77 0.94
N ALA A 68 3.29 -14.55 -0.07
CA ALA A 68 2.72 -13.24 -0.35
C ALA A 68 1.85 -12.74 0.83
N ARG A 69 1.02 -13.61 1.41
CA ARG A 69 0.24 -13.31 2.63
C ARG A 69 1.14 -12.90 3.79
N GLY A 70 2.24 -13.61 4.00
CA GLY A 70 3.21 -13.27 5.04
C GLY A 70 3.86 -11.90 4.82
N ALA A 71 4.18 -11.56 3.57
CA ALA A 71 4.72 -10.25 3.21
C ALA A 71 3.71 -9.11 3.45
N ILE A 72 2.44 -9.30 3.06
CA ILE A 72 1.35 -8.35 3.30
C ILE A 72 1.17 -8.13 4.81
N LEU A 73 0.97 -9.20 5.60
CA LEU A 73 0.70 -9.10 7.04
C LEU A 73 1.82 -8.42 7.82
N ARG A 74 3.06 -8.63 7.40
CA ARG A 74 4.21 -7.98 8.01
C ARG A 74 4.22 -6.48 7.76
N GLY A 75 3.79 -6.06 6.59
CA GLY A 75 3.95 -4.69 6.15
C GLY A 75 2.82 -3.76 6.58
N VAL A 76 1.60 -4.27 6.74
CA VAL A 76 0.44 -3.47 7.11
C VAL A 76 0.40 -3.13 8.61
N PRO A 77 -0.25 -2.01 9.01
CA PRO A 77 -0.49 -1.69 10.41
C PRO A 77 -1.25 -2.82 11.13
N LYS A 78 -0.95 -3.06 12.41
CA LYS A 78 -1.53 -4.19 13.17
C LYS A 78 -3.07 -4.21 13.17
N ALA A 79 -3.70 -3.05 13.32
CA ALA A 79 -5.16 -2.92 13.29
C ALA A 79 -5.76 -3.26 11.91
N ASP A 80 -4.99 -3.11 10.84
CA ASP A 80 -5.41 -3.52 9.50
C ASP A 80 -5.11 -5.02 9.29
N ALA A 81 -3.98 -5.52 9.78
CA ALA A 81 -3.59 -6.93 9.73
C ALA A 81 -4.66 -7.84 10.37
N GLU A 82 -5.19 -7.46 11.53
CA GLU A 82 -6.23 -8.21 12.26
C GLU A 82 -7.53 -8.35 11.46
N LEU A 83 -7.83 -7.41 10.56
CA LEU A 83 -9.04 -7.48 9.74
C LEU A 83 -8.86 -8.36 8.50
N ILE A 84 -7.67 -8.35 7.89
CA ILE A 84 -7.42 -9.06 6.64
C ILE A 84 -6.84 -10.46 6.84
N CYS A 85 -6.36 -10.82 8.04
CA CYS A 85 -5.66 -12.09 8.26
C CYS A 85 -6.53 -13.34 8.05
N HIS A 86 -7.85 -13.19 8.11
CA HIS A 86 -8.84 -14.26 7.96
C HIS A 86 -9.21 -14.58 6.50
N GLU A 87 -8.79 -13.76 5.54
CA GLU A 87 -9.06 -13.99 4.12
C GLU A 87 -8.37 -15.27 3.61
N GLN A 88 -8.86 -15.86 2.52
CA GLN A 88 -8.43 -17.19 2.05
C GLN A 88 -7.25 -17.11 1.08
N SER A 89 -7.06 -15.98 0.41
CA SER A 89 -5.98 -15.76 -0.56
C SER A 89 -5.24 -14.44 -0.35
N ALA A 90 -4.00 -14.36 -0.88
CA ALA A 90 -3.23 -13.11 -0.88
C ALA A 90 -3.94 -11.98 -1.65
N GLN A 91 -4.63 -12.33 -2.74
CA GLN A 91 -5.41 -11.39 -3.54
C GLN A 91 -6.59 -10.79 -2.75
N GLU A 92 -7.36 -11.61 -2.04
CA GLU A 92 -8.46 -11.13 -1.17
C GLU A 92 -7.92 -10.24 -0.05
N MET A 93 -6.83 -10.65 0.62
CA MET A 93 -6.17 -9.84 1.65
C MET A 93 -5.78 -8.46 1.13
N TRP A 94 -5.14 -8.42 -0.05
CA TRP A 94 -4.71 -7.17 -0.66
C TRP A 94 -5.90 -6.30 -1.06
N THR A 95 -6.92 -6.89 -1.67
CA THR A 95 -8.13 -6.18 -2.11
C THR A 95 -8.88 -5.57 -0.92
N ALA A 96 -9.08 -6.33 0.16
CA ALA A 96 -9.71 -5.85 1.37
C ALA A 96 -8.91 -4.70 2.01
N PHE A 97 -7.58 -4.80 2.01
CA PHE A 97 -6.72 -3.74 2.52
C PHE A 97 -6.82 -2.46 1.68
N VAL A 98 -6.73 -2.55 0.35
CA VAL A 98 -6.87 -1.41 -0.59
C VAL A 98 -8.22 -0.71 -0.42
N ASP A 99 -9.31 -1.46 -0.35
CA ASP A 99 -10.66 -0.92 -0.15
C ASP A 99 -10.77 -0.17 1.19
N LYS A 100 -10.18 -0.71 2.26
CA LYS A 100 -10.16 -0.04 3.56
C LYS A 100 -9.37 1.27 3.52
N GLN A 101 -8.18 1.28 2.90
CA GLN A 101 -7.39 2.50 2.76
C GLN A 101 -8.16 3.55 1.94
N THR A 102 -8.77 3.13 0.83
CA THR A 102 -9.61 4.00 -0.02
C THR A 102 -10.77 4.62 0.76
N LYS A 103 -11.50 3.83 1.55
CA LYS A 103 -12.60 4.30 2.40
C LYS A 103 -12.11 5.29 3.46
N ARG A 104 -10.95 5.02 4.08
CA ARG A 104 -10.35 5.90 5.09
C ARG A 104 -9.97 7.25 4.48
N GLU A 105 -9.29 7.25 3.34
CA GLU A 105 -8.90 8.48 2.63
C GLU A 105 -10.12 9.28 2.18
N TYR A 106 -11.16 8.61 1.67
CA TYR A 106 -12.40 9.28 1.28
C TYR A 106 -13.15 9.89 2.50
N ALA A 107 -13.21 9.17 3.62
CA ALA A 107 -13.78 9.70 4.85
C ALA A 107 -12.99 10.92 5.36
N ASN A 108 -11.66 10.84 5.37
CA ASN A 108 -10.78 11.94 5.74
C ASN A 108 -11.04 13.18 4.87
N TYR A 109 -11.17 12.99 3.55
CA TYR A 109 -11.52 14.06 2.62
C TYR A 109 -12.87 14.72 2.95
N ILE A 110 -13.93 13.94 3.19
CA ILE A 110 -15.24 14.48 3.55
C ILE A 110 -15.17 15.28 4.85
N PHE A 111 -14.52 14.74 5.88
CA PHE A 111 -14.39 15.42 7.17
C PHE A 111 -13.58 16.72 7.06
N ALA A 112 -12.44 16.69 6.37
CA ALA A 112 -11.64 17.88 6.13
C ALA A 112 -12.46 18.97 5.42
N ARG A 113 -13.23 18.58 4.39
CA ARG A 113 -14.12 19.50 3.66
C ARG A 113 -15.22 20.07 4.55
N GLN A 114 -15.89 19.24 5.37
CA GLN A 114 -16.91 19.69 6.31
C GLN A 114 -16.35 20.69 7.32
N ARG A 115 -15.16 20.43 7.87
CA ARG A 115 -14.48 21.34 8.81
C ARG A 115 -14.11 22.68 8.17
N LEU A 116 -13.67 22.66 6.91
CA LEU A 116 -13.36 23.89 6.16
C LEU A 116 -14.62 24.74 5.94
N VAL A 117 -15.75 24.12 5.57
CA VAL A 117 -17.02 24.83 5.42
C VAL A 117 -17.53 25.38 6.76
N ALA A 118 -17.34 24.63 7.85
CA ALA A 118 -17.77 25.03 9.18
C ALA A 118 -16.88 26.13 9.82
N ASN A 119 -15.67 26.35 9.32
CA ASN A 119 -14.72 27.35 9.84
C ASN A 119 -14.27 28.36 8.75
N PRO A 120 -15.21 29.18 8.21
CA PRO A 120 -14.91 30.14 7.16
C PRO A 120 -14.09 31.33 7.68
N PHE A 121 -13.29 31.94 6.80
CA PHE A 121 -12.53 33.16 7.13
C PHE A 121 -13.40 34.35 7.45
N THR A 122 -13.17 34.92 8.62
CA THR A 122 -13.82 36.14 9.09
C THR A 122 -12.78 37.26 9.20
N PRO A 123 -13.03 38.46 8.66
CA PRO A 123 -12.01 39.53 8.57
C PRO A 123 -11.48 40.06 9.91
N ASP A 124 -12.16 39.74 11.01
CA ASP A 124 -11.79 40.07 12.39
C ASP A 124 -10.68 39.16 12.96
N ARG A 125 -10.33 38.06 12.27
CA ARG A 125 -9.28 37.13 12.70
C ARG A 125 -7.98 37.29 11.92
N SER A 126 -6.87 37.01 12.60
CA SER A 126 -5.55 36.88 12.00
C SER A 126 -5.52 35.74 10.97
N MET A 127 -5.10 36.05 9.73
CA MET A 127 -5.00 35.07 8.64
C MET A 127 -3.99 33.96 8.98
N ASP A 128 -2.86 34.30 9.60
CA ASP A 128 -1.82 33.33 9.96
C ASP A 128 -2.29 32.35 11.04
N ASP A 129 -3.08 32.83 11.99
CA ASP A 129 -3.65 31.98 13.05
C ASP A 129 -4.71 31.04 12.48
N TRP A 130 -5.55 31.55 11.57
CA TRP A 130 -6.50 30.69 10.88
C TRP A 130 -5.82 29.63 9.99
N LEU A 131 -4.79 30.01 9.24
CA LEU A 131 -4.05 29.06 8.40
C LEU A 131 -3.37 27.98 9.24
N ARG A 132 -2.81 28.33 10.40
CA ARG A 132 -2.27 27.36 11.37
C ARG A 132 -3.34 26.41 11.87
N GLU A 133 -4.51 26.93 12.28
CA GLU A 133 -5.63 26.09 12.69
C GLU A 133 -6.05 25.13 11.56
N MET A 134 -6.10 25.61 10.32
CA MET A 134 -6.51 24.80 9.18
C MET A 134 -5.51 23.71 8.82
N GLN A 135 -4.22 23.95 9.00
CA GLN A 135 -3.18 22.93 8.84
C GLN A 135 -3.30 21.82 9.89
N LEU A 136 -3.78 22.13 11.09
CA LEU A 136 -4.03 21.15 12.16
C LEU A 136 -5.30 20.32 11.95
N LEU A 137 -6.20 20.73 11.05
CA LEU A 137 -7.41 19.97 10.73
C LEU A 137 -7.22 18.95 9.60
N ARG A 138 -5.99 18.83 9.09
CA ARG A 138 -5.61 17.99 7.96
C ARG A 138 -5.13 16.61 8.39
#